data_AF-A0A2G4SMJ4-F1
#
_entry.id   AF-A0A2G4SMJ4-F1
#
_cell.length_a   1.000
_cell.length_b   1.000
_cell.length_c   1.000
_cell.angle_alpha   90.00
_cell.angle_beta   90.00
_cell.angle_gamma   90.00
#
_symmetry.space_group_name_H-M   'P 1'
#
loop_
_entity.id
_entity.type
_entity.pdbx_description
1 polymer ?
#
loop_
_entity_poly.entity_id
_entity_poly.type
_entity_poly.pdbx_seq_one_letter_code
_entity_poly.pdbx_strand_id
1 'polypeptide(L)'
;MDPYDFHDQEEAIADEDDLERLERELAPSSADYYGVLNISKKATEEEIKESYKKLCRFFHPDKHTDEEKKRKAESRFQVIQKAYEVLSDPKKRIIYDTYGEEGLNASWDVGPRYKTTEELREEYEKQAKQKREQELENLVRSRSDLQLTLDASQVFDPYEPPAFAGLGSMPAKRRHGPLKRISQTQVQQLFMRHSFQTQIGPQTVAVVGGSMLSRGGMGGGNLMGTIRHTVSPKLSGEGETTLLKPRLVSLKTYYSLSSDSFINTSAQCNSIYDPPILSITAGRRLYASTTGYLTYRTGEYSIFGWGGDVSRKMDKSSVALGMAGMNKSGNYSGELQTGVMASHIAGEYSYKLPHQGKLQVSCTLSTQGGISASVGSDHKVTKHARIGFTLECGLALGVIVKFRVSRLGQKVTVPIILSPEFDLKLVLFGAVVPATVAIAVDQWVLKPIRRQRIEEKVQQLREQHKEYLENRKREALDAQSLMEDIAKRKQRQEENNNGLVIVKAIYGNMNKESEQIDVTVVVQTLVHESRLTIPSGHSKTHILGFYDPCLGEKKQLMVEYRYRHRLHQVTVDDQSPLLCPMEGK
;
A
#
# COMPACT_ATOMS: atom_id res chain seq x y z
N MET A 1 -29.60 10.96 -6.44
CA MET A 1 -28.34 11.00 -7.21
C MET A 1 -27.40 11.89 -6.44
N ASP A 2 -26.51 11.28 -5.67
CA ASP A 2 -25.50 11.98 -4.89
C ASP A 2 -24.32 12.28 -5.85
N PRO A 3 -23.92 13.54 -6.05
CA PRO A 3 -22.87 13.91 -7.01
C PRO A 3 -21.46 13.44 -6.61
N TYR A 4 -21.31 12.69 -5.52
CA TYR A 4 -20.07 12.07 -5.05
C TYR A 4 -20.08 10.54 -5.10
N ASP A 5 -21.11 9.92 -5.67
CA ASP A 5 -21.19 8.47 -5.82
C ASP A 5 -20.40 8.02 -7.06
N PHE A 6 -19.08 7.88 -6.90
CA PHE A 6 -18.17 7.29 -7.90
C PHE A 6 -18.34 5.76 -7.96
N HIS A 7 -19.56 5.28 -8.16
CA HIS A 7 -19.88 3.89 -8.46
C HIS A 7 -20.21 3.74 -9.95
N ASP A 8 -19.34 4.25 -10.82
CA ASP A 8 -19.34 3.90 -12.25
C ASP A 8 -18.15 2.98 -12.55
N GLN A 9 -18.48 1.69 -12.62
CA GLN A 9 -18.22 0.77 -13.74
C GLN A 9 -16.76 0.57 -14.19
N GLU A 10 -16.36 -0.71 -14.23
CA GLU A 10 -15.00 -1.26 -14.44
C GLU A 10 -14.10 -1.20 -13.19
N GLU A 11 -14.26 -2.17 -12.28
CA GLU A 11 -13.15 -2.61 -11.43
C GLU A 11 -12.09 -3.29 -12.32
N ALA A 12 -11.43 -2.48 -13.15
CA ALA A 12 -10.17 -2.84 -13.77
C ALA A 12 -9.13 -2.86 -12.65
N ILE A 13 -8.62 -4.05 -12.38
CA ILE A 13 -7.45 -4.38 -11.56
C ILE A 13 -6.47 -3.20 -11.61
N ALA A 14 -6.31 -2.45 -10.51
CA ALA A 14 -5.64 -1.16 -10.53
C ALA A 14 -4.17 -1.27 -10.07
N ASP A 15 -3.89 -2.22 -9.18
CA ASP A 15 -2.63 -2.32 -8.46
C ASP A 15 -2.04 -3.74 -8.43
N GLU A 16 -0.75 -3.84 -8.08
CA GLU A 16 -0.02 -5.11 -7.93
C GLU A 16 -0.64 -6.02 -6.85
N ASP A 17 -1.31 -5.43 -5.87
CA ASP A 17 -2.05 -6.15 -4.82
C ASP A 17 -3.32 -6.82 -5.38
N ASP A 18 -3.97 -6.23 -6.39
CA ASP A 18 -5.12 -6.85 -7.07
C ASP A 18 -4.67 -8.01 -7.96
N LEU A 19 -3.47 -7.93 -8.54
CA LEU A 19 -2.83 -9.06 -9.23
C LEU A 19 -2.51 -10.21 -8.27
N GLU A 20 -2.01 -9.94 -7.06
CA GLU A 20 -1.78 -10.98 -6.05
C GLU A 20 -3.10 -11.60 -5.56
N ARG A 21 -4.19 -10.82 -5.47
CA ARG A 21 -5.54 -11.35 -5.19
C ARG A 21 -6.02 -12.25 -6.30
N LEU A 22 -5.89 -11.82 -7.55
CA LEU A 22 -6.18 -12.62 -8.74
C LEU A 22 -5.40 -13.92 -8.75
N GLU A 23 -4.09 -13.88 -8.50
CA GLU A 23 -3.27 -15.10 -8.42
C GLU A 23 -3.80 -16.09 -7.37
N ARG A 24 -4.29 -15.61 -6.23
CA ARG A 24 -4.94 -16.47 -5.21
C ARG A 24 -6.30 -17.00 -5.64
N GLU A 25 -7.13 -16.18 -6.27
CA GLU A 25 -8.42 -16.63 -6.80
C GLU A 25 -8.24 -17.61 -7.96
N LEU A 26 -7.16 -17.46 -8.74
CA LEU A 26 -6.83 -18.29 -9.88
C LEU A 26 -6.18 -19.60 -9.45
N ALA A 27 -5.52 -19.66 -8.29
CA ALA A 27 -5.02 -20.92 -7.73
C ALA A 27 -6.15 -21.96 -7.67
N PRO A 28 -5.90 -23.23 -8.02
CA PRO A 28 -6.92 -24.28 -8.00
C PRO A 28 -7.42 -24.48 -6.57
N SER A 29 -8.45 -23.71 -6.21
CA SER A 29 -9.06 -23.76 -4.90
C SER A 29 -10.00 -24.96 -4.84
N SER A 30 -9.98 -25.61 -3.69
CA SER A 30 -10.86 -26.73 -3.42
C SER A 30 -12.31 -26.23 -3.32
N ALA A 31 -13.28 -27.12 -3.58
CA ALA A 31 -14.67 -26.69 -3.77
C ALA A 31 -15.27 -26.14 -2.47
N ASP A 32 -15.89 -24.95 -2.51
CA ASP A 32 -16.58 -24.43 -1.33
C ASP A 32 -17.81 -25.30 -1.01
N TYR A 33 -17.77 -26.05 0.10
CA TYR A 33 -18.83 -26.97 0.52
C TYR A 33 -20.18 -26.29 0.72
N TYR A 34 -20.20 -25.01 1.12
CA TYR A 34 -21.45 -24.25 1.21
C TYR A 34 -22.06 -24.00 -0.18
N GLY A 35 -21.21 -23.77 -1.19
CA GLY A 35 -21.62 -23.65 -2.58
C GLY A 35 -22.09 -24.98 -3.17
N VAL A 36 -21.40 -26.08 -2.86
CA VAL A 36 -21.79 -27.43 -3.28
C VAL A 36 -23.20 -27.78 -2.79
N LEU A 37 -23.51 -27.45 -1.53
CA LEU A 37 -24.84 -27.65 -0.93
C LEU A 37 -25.82 -26.49 -1.20
N ASN A 38 -25.40 -25.43 -1.90
CA ASN A 38 -26.18 -24.21 -2.17
C ASN A 38 -26.89 -23.64 -0.92
N ILE A 39 -26.14 -23.48 0.17
CA ILE A 39 -26.63 -22.96 1.46
C ILE A 39 -25.80 -21.78 1.94
N SER A 40 -26.38 -20.96 2.83
CA SER A 40 -25.66 -19.85 3.46
C SER A 40 -24.64 -20.37 4.46
N LYS A 41 -23.54 -19.63 4.65
CA LYS A 41 -22.57 -19.90 5.74
C LYS A 41 -23.22 -19.88 7.13
N LYS A 42 -24.33 -19.14 7.28
CA LYS A 42 -25.13 -19.06 8.52
C LYS A 42 -26.23 -20.12 8.62
N ALA A 43 -26.28 -21.10 7.71
CA ALA A 43 -27.34 -22.10 7.68
C ALA A 43 -27.39 -22.96 8.95
N THR A 44 -28.60 -23.33 9.35
CA THR A 44 -28.85 -24.24 10.49
C THR A 44 -28.53 -25.69 10.11
N GLU A 45 -28.36 -26.57 11.11
CA GLU A 45 -28.15 -28.00 10.87
C GLU A 45 -29.33 -28.65 10.13
N GLU A 46 -30.54 -28.15 10.34
CA GLU A 46 -31.76 -28.62 9.67
C GLU A 46 -31.70 -28.29 8.17
N GLU A 47 -31.34 -27.06 7.83
CA GLU A 47 -31.15 -26.62 6.44
C GLU A 47 -30.06 -27.42 5.72
N ILE A 48 -28.94 -27.72 6.41
CA ILE A 48 -27.85 -28.56 5.88
C ILE A 48 -28.36 -29.97 5.56
N LYS A 49 -29.10 -30.59 6.49
CA LYS A 49 -29.69 -31.93 6.30
C LYS A 49 -30.72 -31.97 5.19
N GLU A 50 -31.56 -30.94 5.09
CA GLU A 50 -32.56 -30.84 4.03
C GLU A 50 -31.92 -30.70 2.64
N SER A 51 -30.92 -29.81 2.51
CA SER A 51 -30.22 -29.64 1.24
C SER A 51 -29.49 -30.91 0.81
N TYR A 52 -28.78 -31.56 1.75
CA TYR A 52 -28.14 -32.85 1.49
C TYR A 52 -29.13 -33.91 1.01
N LYS A 53 -30.28 -34.08 1.69
CA LYS A 53 -31.33 -35.02 1.27
C LYS A 53 -31.87 -34.70 -0.14
N LYS A 54 -32.02 -33.42 -0.48
CA LYS A 54 -32.47 -32.98 -1.82
C LYS A 54 -31.43 -33.36 -2.88
N LEU A 55 -30.16 -33.05 -2.66
CA LEU A 55 -29.08 -33.36 -3.61
C LEU A 55 -28.80 -34.86 -3.74
N CYS A 56 -28.85 -35.64 -2.65
CA CYS A 56 -28.74 -37.09 -2.71
C CYS A 56 -29.85 -37.71 -3.56
N ARG A 57 -31.08 -37.19 -3.50
CA ARG A 57 -32.17 -37.67 -4.36
C ARG A 57 -31.93 -37.37 -5.83
N PHE A 58 -31.08 -36.40 -6.17
CA PHE A 58 -30.78 -36.03 -7.54
C PHE A 58 -29.59 -36.83 -8.09
N PHE A 59 -28.55 -37.04 -7.28
CA PHE A 59 -27.29 -37.66 -7.70
C PHE A 59 -27.09 -39.12 -7.24
N HIS A 60 -28.14 -39.80 -6.78
CA HIS A 60 -28.01 -41.21 -6.37
C HIS A 60 -27.75 -42.11 -7.60
N PRO A 61 -26.73 -43.00 -7.57
CA PRO A 61 -26.38 -43.85 -8.71
C PRO A 61 -27.53 -44.74 -9.19
N ASP A 62 -28.38 -45.25 -8.27
CA ASP A 62 -29.50 -46.14 -8.62
C ASP A 62 -30.63 -45.49 -9.44
N LYS A 63 -30.68 -44.16 -9.52
CA LYS A 63 -31.71 -43.47 -10.32
C LYS A 63 -31.36 -43.36 -11.80
N HIS A 64 -30.13 -43.65 -12.16
CA HIS A 64 -29.64 -43.54 -13.53
C HIS A 64 -29.47 -44.94 -14.11
N THR A 65 -30.16 -45.21 -15.22
CA THR A 65 -30.13 -46.50 -15.93
C THR A 65 -28.87 -46.66 -16.77
N ASP A 66 -28.33 -45.56 -17.30
CA ASP A 66 -27.15 -45.58 -18.17
C ASP A 66 -25.86 -45.69 -17.33
N GLU A 67 -24.96 -46.60 -17.68
CA GLU A 67 -23.70 -46.79 -16.94
C GLU A 67 -22.83 -45.52 -16.89
N GLU A 68 -22.81 -44.74 -17.97
CA GLU A 68 -22.07 -43.48 -18.02
C GLU A 68 -22.64 -42.43 -17.07
N LYS A 69 -23.97 -42.28 -17.03
CA LYS A 69 -24.64 -41.36 -16.09
C LYS A 69 -24.46 -41.82 -14.65
N LYS A 70 -24.47 -43.13 -14.41
CA LYS A 70 -24.22 -43.72 -13.09
C LYS A 70 -22.83 -43.36 -12.58
N ARG A 71 -21.79 -43.48 -13.41
CA ARG A 71 -20.41 -43.09 -13.04
C ARG A 71 -20.28 -41.60 -12.76
N LYS A 72 -20.91 -40.74 -13.57
CA LYS A 72 -20.93 -39.29 -13.35
C LYS A 72 -21.66 -38.93 -12.05
N ALA A 73 -22.78 -39.58 -11.77
CA ALA A 73 -23.57 -39.37 -10.56
C ALA A 73 -22.79 -39.80 -9.30
N GLU A 74 -22.09 -40.95 -9.35
CA GLU A 74 -21.25 -41.43 -8.25
C GLU A 74 -20.15 -40.43 -7.86
N SER A 75 -19.43 -39.89 -8.86
CA SER A 75 -18.40 -38.87 -8.60
C SER A 75 -18.98 -37.62 -7.91
N ARG A 76 -20.15 -37.13 -8.35
CA ARG A 76 -20.82 -35.97 -7.72
C ARG A 76 -21.37 -36.30 -6.34
N PHE A 77 -21.89 -37.50 -6.17
CA PHE A 77 -22.42 -37.98 -4.90
C PHE A 77 -21.34 -37.99 -3.83
N GLN A 78 -20.11 -38.44 -4.15
CA GLN A 78 -18.97 -38.40 -3.23
C GLN A 78 -18.65 -36.97 -2.76
N VAL A 79 -18.67 -35.98 -3.67
CA VAL A 79 -18.42 -34.57 -3.33
C VAL A 79 -19.52 -34.02 -2.40
N ILE A 80 -20.78 -34.34 -2.69
CA ILE A 80 -21.93 -33.93 -1.85
C ILE A 80 -21.86 -34.58 -0.46
N GLN A 81 -21.51 -35.87 -0.40
CA GLN A 81 -21.34 -36.61 0.84
C GLN A 81 -20.21 -36.02 1.70
N LYS A 82 -19.07 -35.70 1.08
CA LYS A 82 -17.94 -35.04 1.75
C LYS A 82 -18.36 -33.68 2.31
N ALA A 83 -19.05 -32.86 1.52
CA ALA A 83 -19.56 -31.56 1.96
C ALA A 83 -20.48 -31.68 3.18
N TYR A 84 -21.41 -32.63 3.16
CA TYR A 84 -22.31 -32.88 4.28
C TYR A 84 -21.58 -33.39 5.52
N GLU A 85 -20.64 -34.32 5.39
CA GLU A 85 -19.87 -34.87 6.52
C GLU A 85 -19.10 -33.76 7.27
N VAL A 86 -18.54 -32.81 6.52
CA VAL A 86 -17.80 -31.69 7.07
C VAL A 86 -18.72 -30.67 7.73
N LEU A 87 -19.81 -30.29 7.05
CA LEU A 87 -20.68 -29.21 7.52
C LEU A 87 -21.67 -29.67 8.60
N SER A 88 -21.97 -30.97 8.69
CA SER A 88 -22.86 -31.53 9.71
C SER A 88 -22.19 -31.72 11.07
N ASP A 89 -20.86 -31.92 11.12
CA ASP A 89 -20.11 -31.98 12.37
C ASP A 89 -19.70 -30.56 12.79
N PRO A 90 -20.17 -30.04 13.94
CA PRO A 90 -19.85 -28.69 14.39
C PRO A 90 -18.34 -28.45 14.53
N LYS A 91 -17.55 -29.48 14.86
CA LYS A 91 -16.08 -29.34 14.98
C LYS A 91 -15.44 -29.19 13.61
N LYS A 92 -15.78 -30.06 12.66
CA LYS A 92 -15.27 -29.99 11.28
C LYS A 92 -15.72 -28.71 10.59
N ARG A 93 -16.96 -28.26 10.83
CA ARG A 93 -17.49 -26.99 10.32
C ARG A 93 -16.69 -25.79 10.81
N ILE A 94 -16.36 -25.70 12.09
CA ILE A 94 -15.53 -24.60 12.63
C ILE A 94 -14.13 -24.60 11.99
N ILE A 95 -13.52 -25.78 11.84
CA ILE A 95 -12.21 -25.94 11.20
C ILE A 95 -12.28 -25.47 9.75
N TYR A 96 -13.29 -25.92 9.01
CA TYR A 96 -13.54 -25.53 7.63
C TYR A 96 -13.83 -24.02 7.47
N ASP A 97 -14.62 -23.43 8.37
CA ASP A 97 -14.93 -22.00 8.35
C ASP A 97 -13.70 -21.13 8.62
N THR A 98 -12.73 -21.66 9.39
CA THR A 98 -11.51 -20.93 9.77
C THR A 98 -10.37 -21.13 8.78
N TYR A 99 -10.21 -22.34 8.25
CA TYR A 99 -9.01 -22.77 7.49
C TYR A 99 -9.34 -23.42 6.13
N GLY A 100 -10.61 -23.51 5.72
CA GLY A 100 -11.00 -24.15 4.46
C GLY A 100 -10.81 -25.67 4.45
N GLU A 101 -10.75 -26.27 3.26
CA GLU A 101 -10.59 -27.72 3.11
C GLU A 101 -9.21 -28.23 3.56
N GLU A 102 -8.19 -27.38 3.45
CA GLU A 102 -6.82 -27.66 3.90
C GLU A 102 -6.79 -27.99 5.40
N GLY A 103 -7.61 -27.30 6.20
CA GLY A 103 -7.77 -27.56 7.63
C GLY A 103 -8.36 -28.93 7.96
N LEU A 104 -9.09 -29.58 7.05
CA LEU A 104 -9.77 -30.86 7.28
C LEU A 104 -8.88 -32.07 6.96
N ASN A 105 -7.92 -31.91 6.04
CA ASN A 105 -7.00 -32.97 5.65
C ASN A 105 -5.86 -33.15 6.67
N ALA A 106 -5.59 -32.13 7.49
CA ALA A 106 -4.75 -32.27 8.67
C ALA A 106 -5.51 -33.01 9.77
N SER A 107 -5.09 -34.22 10.15
CA SER A 107 -5.69 -34.94 11.29
C SER A 107 -5.34 -34.24 12.60
N TRP A 108 -6.25 -33.47 13.17
CA TRP A 108 -6.06 -32.73 14.42
C TRP A 108 -6.33 -33.62 15.66
N ASP A 109 -5.28 -34.04 16.37
CA ASP A 109 -5.38 -34.30 17.81
C ASP A 109 -5.28 -32.95 18.54
N VAL A 110 -6.25 -32.64 19.39
CA VAL A 110 -6.39 -31.33 20.05
C VAL A 110 -5.31 -31.16 21.14
N GLY A 111 -4.10 -30.78 20.72
CA GLY A 111 -3.05 -30.17 21.53
C GLY A 111 -2.89 -28.67 21.21
N PRO A 112 -2.15 -27.89 22.01
CA PRO A 112 -1.95 -26.47 21.75
C PRO A 112 -1.18 -26.29 20.43
N ARG A 113 -1.91 -25.78 19.41
CA ARG A 113 -1.46 -25.23 18.12
C ARG A 113 -0.07 -25.64 17.63
N TYR A 114 -0.05 -26.55 16.67
CA TYR A 114 0.91 -26.48 15.56
C TYR A 114 0.12 -26.15 14.30
N LYS A 115 0.55 -25.09 13.59
CA LYS A 115 0.06 -24.80 12.23
C LYS A 115 0.35 -26.04 11.34
N THR A 116 -0.45 -26.32 10.32
CA THR A 116 -0.20 -27.47 9.43
C THR A 116 1.17 -27.33 8.74
N THR A 117 1.85 -28.40 8.32
CA THR A 117 3.22 -28.31 7.76
C THR A 117 3.30 -27.43 6.51
N GLU A 118 2.21 -27.33 5.76
CA GLU A 118 2.09 -26.52 4.54
C GLU A 118 1.75 -25.06 4.84
N GLU A 119 0.83 -24.76 5.77
CA GLU A 119 0.62 -23.38 6.25
C GLU A 119 1.83 -22.86 7.02
N LEU A 120 2.54 -23.73 7.77
CA LEU A 120 3.84 -23.41 8.36
C LEU A 120 4.81 -23.08 7.24
N ARG A 121 4.86 -23.89 6.18
CA ARG A 121 5.75 -23.64 5.04
C ARG A 121 5.39 -22.36 4.31
N GLU A 122 4.12 -22.05 4.08
CA GLU A 122 3.69 -20.80 3.45
C GLU A 122 3.94 -19.58 4.32
N GLU A 123 3.67 -19.66 5.62
CA GLU A 123 4.03 -18.58 6.53
C GLU A 123 5.54 -18.47 6.67
N TYR A 124 6.28 -19.57 6.70
CA TYR A 124 7.74 -19.57 6.67
C TYR A 124 8.26 -19.05 5.34
N GLU A 125 7.58 -19.27 4.22
CA GLU A 125 7.94 -18.76 2.91
C GLU A 125 7.57 -17.29 2.79
N LYS A 126 6.44 -16.84 3.34
CA LYS A 126 6.06 -15.42 3.45
C LYS A 126 7.00 -14.69 4.40
N GLN A 127 7.29 -15.25 5.56
CA GLN A 127 8.25 -14.72 6.52
C GLN A 127 9.67 -14.80 5.98
N ALA A 128 10.05 -15.87 5.27
CA ALA A 128 11.35 -15.96 4.63
C ALA A 128 11.44 -15.00 3.45
N LYS A 129 10.37 -14.73 2.71
CA LYS A 129 10.33 -13.73 1.63
C LYS A 129 10.43 -12.33 2.22
N GLN A 130 9.66 -12.00 3.25
CA GLN A 130 9.75 -10.73 3.97
C GLN A 130 11.11 -10.54 4.63
N LYS A 131 11.65 -11.60 5.25
CA LYS A 131 12.96 -11.59 5.89
C LYS A 131 14.06 -11.55 4.85
N ARG A 132 13.94 -12.23 3.71
CA ARG A 132 14.85 -12.16 2.55
C ARG A 132 14.78 -10.80 1.87
N GLU A 133 13.62 -10.15 1.82
CA GLU A 133 13.45 -8.77 1.35
C GLU A 133 14.07 -7.77 2.33
N GLN A 134 13.82 -7.91 3.63
CA GLN A 134 14.48 -7.11 4.67
C GLN A 134 15.98 -7.37 4.68
N GLU A 135 16.42 -8.61 4.47
CA GLU A 135 17.81 -8.99 4.32
C GLU A 135 18.37 -8.39 3.04
N LEU A 136 17.67 -8.39 1.89
CA LEU A 136 18.08 -7.70 0.65
C LEU A 136 18.22 -6.19 0.86
N GLU A 137 17.28 -5.56 1.57
CA GLU A 137 17.36 -4.15 1.95
C GLU A 137 18.52 -3.90 2.93
N ASN A 138 18.82 -4.85 3.83
CA ASN A 138 19.95 -4.80 4.75
C ASN A 138 21.29 -5.24 4.11
N LEU A 139 21.25 -5.97 3.00
CA LEU A 139 22.38 -6.42 2.17
C LEU A 139 22.94 -5.20 1.42
N VAL A 140 22.07 -4.25 1.05
CA VAL A 140 22.46 -2.89 0.69
C VAL A 140 22.90 -2.14 1.96
N ARG A 141 24.04 -2.57 2.49
CA ARG A 141 24.78 -1.93 3.59
C ARG A 141 25.26 -0.53 3.24
N SER A 142 25.25 -0.21 1.95
CA SER A 142 25.64 1.07 1.38
C SER A 142 24.44 2.01 1.28
N ARG A 143 24.42 3.07 2.08
CA ARG A 143 23.44 4.14 1.97
C ARG A 143 24.06 5.34 1.28
N SER A 144 23.38 5.91 0.29
CA SER A 144 23.82 7.12 -0.40
C SER A 144 22.73 8.20 -0.32
N ASP A 145 23.07 9.41 0.10
CA ASP A 145 22.22 10.59 -0.02
C ASP A 145 22.94 11.59 -0.93
N LEU A 146 22.40 11.82 -2.12
CA LEU A 146 22.90 12.77 -3.09
C LEU A 146 21.92 13.93 -3.21
N GLN A 147 22.41 15.14 -3.03
CA GLN A 147 21.64 16.36 -3.18
C GLN A 147 22.30 17.28 -4.20
N LEU A 148 21.57 17.59 -5.27
CA LEU A 148 22.00 18.48 -6.34
C LEU A 148 21.12 19.73 -6.33
N THR A 149 21.61 20.80 -5.71
CA THR A 149 20.91 22.09 -5.67
C THR A 149 21.13 22.85 -6.97
N LEU A 150 20.04 23.09 -7.68
CA LEU A 150 20.01 23.85 -8.93
C LEU A 150 19.46 25.24 -8.66
N ASP A 151 20.16 26.26 -9.15
CA ASP A 151 19.67 27.63 -9.20
C ASP A 151 19.06 27.87 -10.58
N ALA A 152 17.73 28.01 -10.61
CA ALA A 152 16.95 28.33 -11.79
C ALA A 152 16.35 29.74 -11.73
N SER A 153 16.77 30.58 -10.77
CA SER A 153 16.27 31.95 -10.60
C SER A 153 16.35 32.76 -11.88
N GLN A 154 17.47 32.67 -12.61
CA GLN A 154 17.68 33.37 -13.89
C GLN A 154 16.69 32.97 -15.00
N VAL A 155 16.07 31.79 -14.91
CA VAL A 155 15.05 31.35 -15.87
C VAL A 155 13.77 32.18 -15.71
N PHE A 156 13.44 32.46 -14.45
CA PHE A 156 12.20 33.11 -14.03
C PHE A 156 12.36 34.61 -13.77
N ASP A 157 13.59 35.10 -13.68
CA ASP A 157 13.87 36.53 -13.52
C ASP A 157 13.44 37.31 -14.79
N PRO A 158 12.50 38.27 -14.68
CA PRO A 158 12.13 39.10 -15.81
C PRO A 158 13.21 40.13 -16.20
N TYR A 159 14.27 40.32 -15.40
CA TYR A 159 15.24 41.41 -15.55
C TYR A 159 16.71 40.93 -15.59
N GLU A 160 17.40 41.11 -16.71
CA GLU A 160 18.88 41.12 -16.75
C GLU A 160 19.34 42.57 -16.63
N PRO A 161 20.13 42.97 -15.61
CA PRO A 161 20.76 44.28 -15.61
C PRO A 161 21.83 44.31 -16.72
N PRO A 162 21.89 45.38 -17.54
CA PRO A 162 22.89 45.48 -18.60
C PRO A 162 24.30 45.61 -17.98
N ALA A 163 25.28 44.93 -18.58
CA ALA A 163 26.68 45.21 -18.36
C ALA A 163 26.97 46.62 -18.90
N PHE A 164 27.02 47.61 -18.01
CA PHE A 164 27.33 49.02 -18.27
C PHE A 164 26.23 49.83 -19.01
N ALA A 165 25.40 50.53 -18.25
CA ALA A 165 24.55 51.62 -18.77
C ALA A 165 25.29 52.95 -18.59
N GLY A 166 25.93 53.43 -19.66
CA GLY A 166 26.42 54.81 -19.72
C GLY A 166 25.27 55.81 -19.62
N LEU A 167 25.59 57.04 -19.22
CA LEU A 167 24.64 58.15 -19.01
C LEU A 167 23.76 58.36 -20.27
N GLY A 168 22.48 57.95 -20.22
CA GLY A 168 21.45 58.40 -21.15
C GLY A 168 20.75 57.37 -22.05
N SER A 169 21.09 56.08 -22.04
CA SER A 169 20.36 55.06 -22.83
C SER A 169 19.50 54.15 -21.94
N MET A 170 18.18 54.15 -22.15
CA MET A 170 17.29 53.12 -21.60
C MET A 170 17.67 51.76 -22.20
N PRO A 171 18.04 50.74 -21.38
CA PRO A 171 18.51 49.48 -21.91
C PRO A 171 17.37 48.70 -22.61
N ALA A 172 17.65 48.20 -23.81
CA ALA A 172 16.72 47.35 -24.54
C ALA A 172 16.54 46.01 -23.81
N LYS A 173 15.31 45.70 -23.40
CA LYS A 173 14.90 44.40 -22.85
C LYS A 173 15.16 43.29 -23.86
N ARG A 174 16.33 42.64 -23.83
CA ARG A 174 16.58 41.44 -24.65
C ARG A 174 15.84 40.25 -24.04
N ARG A 175 14.65 39.95 -24.57
CA ARG A 175 13.92 38.72 -24.23
C ARG A 175 14.66 37.53 -24.85
N HIS A 176 15.45 36.81 -24.05
CA HIS A 176 15.95 35.50 -24.43
C HIS A 176 14.79 34.49 -24.54
N GLY A 177 14.82 33.65 -25.59
CA GLY A 177 13.86 32.55 -25.75
C GLY A 177 13.99 31.49 -24.64
N PRO A 178 12.96 30.64 -24.44
CA PRO A 178 12.86 29.74 -23.29
C PRO A 178 14.03 28.76 -23.17
N LEU A 179 14.53 28.23 -24.29
CA LEU A 179 15.66 27.29 -24.31
C LEU A 179 16.97 27.94 -23.84
N LYS A 180 17.21 29.20 -24.21
CA LYS A 180 18.42 29.93 -23.79
C LYS A 180 18.38 30.32 -22.31
N ARG A 181 17.19 30.51 -21.74
CA ARG A 181 17.01 30.71 -20.30
C ARG A 181 17.30 29.43 -19.52
N ILE A 182 16.83 28.26 -19.99
CA ILE A 182 17.12 26.98 -19.35
C ILE A 182 18.63 26.70 -19.31
N SER A 183 19.38 27.08 -20.36
CA SER A 183 20.84 26.93 -20.35
C SER A 183 21.59 27.83 -19.35
N GLN A 184 20.91 28.81 -18.76
CA GLN A 184 21.47 29.66 -17.70
C GLN A 184 21.32 29.05 -16.30
N THR A 185 20.68 27.88 -16.17
CA THR A 185 20.61 27.17 -14.88
C THR A 185 22.01 26.76 -14.41
N GLN A 186 22.30 27.01 -13.13
CA GLN A 186 23.60 26.74 -12.55
C GLN A 186 23.48 25.73 -11.39
N VAL A 187 24.49 24.88 -11.24
CA VAL A 187 24.60 24.02 -10.06
C VAL A 187 25.14 24.87 -8.91
N GLN A 188 24.30 25.21 -7.95
CA GLN A 188 24.70 26.02 -6.80
C GLN A 188 25.51 25.20 -5.79
N GLN A 189 25.06 23.97 -5.54
CA GLN A 189 25.66 23.08 -4.54
C GLN A 189 25.45 21.61 -4.90
N LEU A 190 26.51 20.81 -4.77
CA LEU A 190 26.44 19.35 -4.80
C LEU A 190 26.83 18.83 -3.41
N PHE A 191 25.94 18.07 -2.78
CA PHE A 191 26.20 17.37 -1.53
C PHE A 191 26.03 15.87 -1.75
N MET A 192 26.98 15.08 -1.27
CA MET A 192 26.91 13.63 -1.34
C MET A 192 27.35 13.05 -0.01
N ARG A 193 26.56 12.13 0.55
CA ARG A 193 26.94 11.33 1.71
C ARG A 193 26.82 9.86 1.32
N HIS A 194 27.88 9.10 1.51
CA HIS A 194 27.87 7.66 1.30
C HIS A 194 28.40 6.95 2.53
N SER A 195 27.70 5.92 3.01
CA SER A 195 28.10 5.19 4.21
C SER A 195 27.86 3.70 4.07
N PHE A 196 28.82 2.91 4.51
CA PHE A 196 28.74 1.47 4.64
C PHE A 196 28.58 1.09 6.10
N GLN A 197 27.57 0.28 6.41
CA GLN A 197 27.34 -0.24 7.75
C GLN A 197 27.78 -1.71 7.82
N THR A 198 28.57 -2.07 8.84
CA THR A 198 28.92 -3.45 9.13
C THR A 198 28.67 -3.76 10.61
N GLN A 199 28.17 -4.96 10.89
CA GLN A 199 28.03 -5.45 12.26
C GLN A 199 29.34 -6.12 12.67
N ILE A 200 30.02 -5.58 13.69
CA ILE A 200 31.26 -6.16 14.22
C ILE A 200 30.93 -7.24 15.25
N GLY A 201 29.81 -7.09 15.97
CA GLY A 201 29.31 -8.06 16.93
C GLY A 201 27.80 -7.90 17.14
N PRO A 202 27.19 -8.69 18.04
CA PRO A 202 25.74 -8.70 18.25
C PRO A 202 25.19 -7.36 18.78
N GLN A 203 26.02 -6.60 19.48
CA GLN A 203 25.65 -5.31 20.09
C GLN A 203 26.40 -4.12 19.50
N THR A 204 27.28 -4.34 18.52
CA THR A 204 28.18 -3.30 17.99
C THR A 204 28.12 -3.22 16.48
N VAL A 205 27.85 -2.02 15.99
CA VAL A 205 27.74 -1.68 14.58
C VAL A 205 28.76 -0.59 14.25
N ALA A 206 29.64 -0.84 13.29
CA ALA A 206 30.49 0.19 12.72
C ALA A 206 29.89 0.72 11.42
N VAL A 207 29.96 2.02 11.24
CA VAL A 207 29.61 2.72 10.00
C VAL A 207 30.84 3.48 9.55
N VAL A 208 31.23 3.28 8.29
CA VAL A 208 32.31 4.03 7.66
C VAL A 208 31.71 4.72 6.45
N GLY A 209 31.90 6.03 6.34
CA GLY A 209 31.35 6.78 5.23
C GLY A 209 32.19 7.98 4.85
N GLY A 210 31.85 8.57 3.71
CA GLY A 210 32.34 9.87 3.27
C GLY A 210 31.19 10.84 3.10
N SER A 211 31.42 12.11 3.42
CA SER A 211 30.57 13.21 2.96
C SER A 211 31.40 14.14 2.08
N MET A 212 30.77 14.68 1.05
CA MET A 212 31.34 15.65 0.14
C MET A 212 30.35 16.80 0.00
N LEU A 213 30.89 18.02 0.00
CA LEU A 213 30.16 19.24 -0.28
C LEU A 213 30.97 20.06 -1.28
N SER A 214 30.38 20.36 -2.44
CA SER A 214 30.91 21.30 -3.42
C SER A 214 29.96 22.46 -3.60
N ARG A 215 30.45 23.68 -3.47
CA ARG A 215 29.68 24.92 -3.60
C ARG A 215 30.56 25.98 -4.24
N GLY A 216 30.09 26.60 -5.33
CA GLY A 216 30.81 27.70 -5.99
C GLY A 216 32.21 27.32 -6.48
N GLY A 217 32.39 26.11 -7.02
CA GLY A 217 33.68 25.62 -7.53
C GLY A 217 34.69 25.16 -6.47
N MET A 218 34.40 25.37 -5.18
CA MET A 218 35.18 24.82 -4.08
C MET A 218 34.50 23.59 -3.50
N GLY A 219 35.24 22.47 -3.49
CA GLY A 219 34.77 21.19 -2.95
C GLY A 219 35.61 20.73 -1.77
N GLY A 220 34.94 20.25 -0.72
CA GLY A 220 35.56 19.61 0.43
C GLY A 220 34.92 18.25 0.68
N GLY A 221 35.73 17.27 1.06
CA GLY A 221 35.27 15.94 1.48
C GLY A 221 35.76 15.63 2.89
N ASN A 222 34.99 14.85 3.62
CA ASN A 222 35.39 14.30 4.91
C ASN A 222 35.05 12.80 4.98
N LEU A 223 35.86 12.06 5.72
CA LEU A 223 35.61 10.67 6.04
C LEU A 223 35.13 10.58 7.48
N MET A 224 34.02 9.89 7.70
CA MET A 224 33.37 9.71 9.00
C MET A 224 33.42 8.23 9.41
N GLY A 225 33.85 7.98 10.64
CA GLY A 225 33.75 6.69 11.30
C GLY A 225 32.77 6.80 12.46
N THR A 226 31.80 5.89 12.53
CA THR A 226 30.81 5.85 13.59
C THR A 226 30.76 4.46 14.21
N ILE A 227 30.77 4.39 15.53
CA ILE A 227 30.59 3.15 16.29
C ILE A 227 29.30 3.30 17.10
N ARG A 228 28.31 2.46 16.78
CA ARG A 228 27.08 2.31 17.56
C ARG A 228 27.21 1.08 18.43
N HIS A 229 27.01 1.24 19.72
CA HIS A 229 27.12 0.17 20.70
C HIS A 229 25.92 0.17 21.66
N THR A 230 25.25 -0.96 21.75
CA THR A 230 24.11 -1.17 22.65
C THR A 230 24.60 -1.83 23.92
N VAL A 231 24.83 -1.05 24.98
CA VAL A 231 25.33 -1.53 26.28
C VAL A 231 24.26 -2.36 27.01
N SER A 232 23.01 -1.90 26.96
CA SER A 232 21.86 -2.62 27.50
C SER A 232 20.61 -2.28 26.68
N PRO A 233 19.49 -3.00 26.83
CA PRO A 233 18.23 -2.64 26.17
C PRO A 233 17.76 -1.21 26.50
N LYS A 234 18.21 -0.66 27.64
CA LYS A 234 17.87 0.70 28.08
C LYS A 234 18.92 1.75 27.75
N LEU A 235 20.16 1.35 27.45
CA LEU A 235 21.28 2.26 27.22
C LEU A 235 22.01 1.89 25.93
N SER A 236 22.01 2.81 24.97
CA SER A 236 22.81 2.70 23.75
C SER A 236 23.60 3.98 23.50
N GLY A 237 24.74 3.85 22.84
CA GLY A 237 25.65 4.95 22.53
C GLY A 237 26.10 4.90 21.08
N GLU A 238 26.37 6.07 20.52
CA GLU A 238 26.93 6.27 19.19
C GLU A 238 28.09 7.26 19.29
N GLY A 239 29.30 6.81 18.99
CA GLY A 239 30.48 7.67 18.85
C GLY A 239 30.79 7.91 17.37
N GLU A 240 30.87 9.16 16.94
CA GLU A 240 31.19 9.57 15.57
C GLU A 240 32.45 10.42 15.56
N THR A 241 33.35 10.16 14.61
CA THR A 241 34.55 10.96 14.41
C THR A 241 34.79 11.22 12.93
N THR A 242 35.27 12.41 12.59
CA THR A 242 35.71 12.74 11.23
C THR A 242 37.24 12.80 11.13
N LEU A 243 37.78 12.25 10.04
CA LEU A 243 39.23 12.08 9.86
C LEU A 243 39.91 13.34 9.29
N LEU A 244 39.25 14.01 8.33
CA LEU A 244 39.78 15.20 7.66
C LEU A 244 39.29 16.48 8.34
N LYS A 245 39.94 17.62 8.07
CA LYS A 245 39.53 18.92 8.63
C LYS A 245 38.16 19.35 8.06
N PRO A 246 37.24 19.86 8.89
CA PRO A 246 37.30 19.95 10.35
C PRO A 246 37.12 18.59 11.02
N ARG A 247 37.96 18.30 12.03
CA ARG A 247 37.91 17.08 12.84
C ARG A 247 36.89 17.26 13.94
N LEU A 248 35.80 16.52 13.84
CA LEU A 248 34.67 16.57 14.75
C LEU A 248 34.64 15.25 15.52
N VAL A 249 34.39 15.32 16.82
CA VAL A 249 34.08 14.16 17.64
C VAL A 249 32.70 14.38 18.24
N SER A 250 31.78 13.46 17.98
CA SER A 250 30.45 13.47 18.56
C SER A 250 30.19 12.20 19.33
N LEU A 251 29.58 12.34 20.51
CA LEU A 251 29.05 11.24 21.29
C LEU A 251 27.56 11.46 21.47
N LYS A 252 26.73 10.49 21.09
CA LYS A 252 25.30 10.47 21.38
C LYS A 252 24.99 9.29 22.28
N THR A 253 24.17 9.50 23.29
CA THR A 253 23.71 8.45 24.20
C THR A 253 22.20 8.51 24.28
N TYR A 254 21.59 7.33 24.24
CA TYR A 254 20.15 7.13 24.34
C TYR A 254 19.89 6.30 25.59
N TYR A 255 19.14 6.86 26.53
CA TYR A 255 18.82 6.21 27.78
C TYR A 255 17.30 6.19 28.01
N SER A 256 16.70 5.00 28.00
CA SER A 256 15.28 4.83 28.33
C SER A 256 15.14 4.66 29.85
N LEU A 257 14.58 5.67 30.51
CA LEU A 257 14.34 5.66 31.96
C LEU A 257 13.19 4.70 32.31
N SER A 258 12.13 4.73 31.50
CA SER A 258 10.95 3.84 31.59
C SER A 258 10.41 3.55 30.18
N SER A 259 9.32 2.77 30.07
CA SER A 259 8.63 2.53 28.79
C SER A 259 8.13 3.81 28.13
N ASP A 260 7.89 4.86 28.92
CA ASP A 260 7.28 6.11 28.48
C ASP A 260 8.21 7.32 28.56
N SER A 261 9.39 7.19 29.17
CA SER A 261 10.34 8.29 29.37
C SER A 261 11.73 7.96 28.85
N PHE A 262 12.35 8.90 28.15
CA PHE A 262 13.70 8.74 27.61
C PHE A 262 14.52 10.03 27.76
N ILE A 263 15.83 9.87 27.78
CA ILE A 263 16.80 10.95 27.78
C ILE A 263 17.80 10.66 26.67
N ASN A 264 17.95 11.61 25.76
CA ASN A 264 18.97 11.59 24.72
C ASN A 264 19.98 12.68 25.05
N THR A 265 21.26 12.33 25.12
CA THR A 265 22.34 13.31 25.30
C THR A 265 23.24 13.26 24.10
N SER A 266 23.59 14.41 23.54
CA SER A 266 24.57 14.53 22.47
C SER A 266 25.63 15.55 22.85
N ALA A 267 26.89 15.17 22.69
CA ALA A 267 28.05 16.01 22.89
C ALA A 267 28.79 16.13 21.56
N GLN A 268 29.13 17.36 21.15
CA GLN A 268 29.88 17.63 19.92
C GLN A 268 31.08 18.52 20.22
N CYS A 269 32.27 18.02 19.92
CA CYS A 269 33.53 18.71 20.10
C CYS A 269 34.14 19.02 18.72
N ASN A 270 34.34 20.31 18.44
CA ASN A 270 34.95 20.77 17.17
C ASN A 270 36.48 20.86 17.27
N SER A 271 37.01 20.96 18.48
CA SER A 271 38.43 21.10 18.79
C SER A 271 38.65 20.63 20.22
N ILE A 272 39.76 19.94 20.49
CA ILE A 272 40.11 19.45 21.83
C ILE A 272 40.23 20.62 22.85
N TYR A 273 40.53 21.81 22.36
CA TYR A 273 40.67 23.02 23.17
C TYR A 273 39.33 23.68 23.55
N ASP A 274 38.25 23.30 22.87
CA ASP A 274 36.91 23.81 23.15
C ASP A 274 36.07 22.73 23.85
N PRO A 275 35.34 23.08 24.92
CA PRO A 275 34.45 22.12 25.55
C PRO A 275 33.33 21.70 24.59
N PRO A 276 32.78 20.49 24.78
CA PRO A 276 31.77 19.97 23.88
C PRO A 276 30.46 20.75 24.01
N ILE A 277 29.81 21.04 22.88
CA ILE A 277 28.44 21.54 22.87
C ILE A 277 27.53 20.38 23.27
N LEU A 278 26.83 20.53 24.40
CA LEU A 278 25.91 19.53 24.92
C LEU A 278 24.48 19.87 24.48
N SER A 279 23.76 18.87 23.97
CA SER A 279 22.33 18.92 23.74
C SER A 279 21.67 17.73 24.43
N ILE A 280 20.83 18.03 25.42
CA ILE A 280 20.14 17.08 26.27
C ILE A 280 18.65 17.18 25.95
N THR A 281 18.05 16.10 25.45
CA THR A 281 16.62 15.99 25.19
C THR A 281 16.00 15.03 26.19
N ALA A 282 15.12 15.53 27.06
CA ALA A 282 14.30 14.72 27.95
C ALA A 282 12.88 14.63 27.38
N GLY A 283 12.43 13.41 27.11
CA GLY A 283 11.11 13.16 26.52
C GLY A 283 10.25 12.25 27.40
N ARG A 284 8.94 12.49 27.37
CA ARG A 284 7.94 11.64 28.03
C ARG A 284 6.67 11.53 27.18
N ARG A 285 6.12 10.32 27.09
CA ARG A 285 4.80 10.06 26.53
C ARG A 285 3.73 10.70 27.41
N LEU A 286 3.01 11.68 26.86
CA LEU A 286 1.94 12.40 27.55
C LEU A 286 0.59 11.69 27.37
N TYR A 287 0.37 11.10 26.18
CA TYR A 287 -0.83 10.35 25.81
C TYR A 287 -0.46 9.13 24.98
N ALA A 288 -1.42 8.22 24.76
CA ALA A 288 -1.19 7.03 23.93
C ALA A 288 -0.62 7.37 22.54
N SER A 289 -1.01 8.49 21.94
CA SER A 289 -0.51 8.93 20.64
C SER A 289 0.51 10.06 20.68
N THR A 290 0.77 10.70 21.84
CA THR A 290 1.55 11.95 21.92
C THR A 290 2.72 11.85 22.89
N THR A 291 3.88 12.30 22.44
CA THR A 291 5.11 12.42 23.24
C THR A 291 5.55 13.87 23.28
N GLY A 292 5.74 14.40 24.48
CA GLY A 292 6.36 15.70 24.70
C GLY A 292 7.85 15.56 24.94
N TYR A 293 8.66 16.52 24.48
CA TYR A 293 10.09 16.56 24.73
C TYR A 293 10.57 17.98 25.02
N LEU A 294 11.60 18.08 25.86
CA LEU A 294 12.34 19.29 26.15
C LEU A 294 13.79 19.07 25.73
N THR A 295 14.32 19.92 24.87
CA THR A 295 15.71 19.91 24.44
C THR A 295 16.43 21.15 24.97
N TYR A 296 17.46 20.94 25.79
CA TYR A 296 18.36 22.00 26.24
C TYR A 296 19.68 21.91 25.47
N ARG A 297 20.13 23.02 24.89
CA ARG A 297 21.42 23.14 24.21
C ARG A 297 22.26 24.18 24.93
N THR A 298 23.45 23.78 25.39
CA THR A 298 24.34 24.63 26.20
C THR A 298 25.04 25.75 25.44
N GLY A 299 24.98 25.74 24.10
CA GLY A 299 25.77 26.64 23.29
C GLY A 299 27.28 26.42 23.46
N GLU A 300 28.05 27.46 23.18
CA GLU A 300 29.49 27.49 23.40
C GLU A 300 29.75 28.10 24.78
N TYR A 301 30.51 27.41 25.61
CA TYR A 301 30.77 27.82 26.99
C TYR A 301 32.24 27.66 27.33
N SER A 302 32.66 28.21 28.46
CA SER A 302 34.01 28.02 29.00
C SER A 302 33.93 27.61 30.46
N ILE A 303 34.71 26.60 30.85
CA ILE A 303 34.77 26.16 32.25
C ILE A 303 36.23 26.14 32.68
N PHE A 304 36.57 26.82 33.79
CA PHE A 304 37.91 26.85 34.37
C PHE A 304 39.04 27.19 33.36
N GLY A 305 38.78 28.10 32.41
CA GLY A 305 39.74 28.50 31.37
C GLY A 305 39.76 27.61 30.12
N TRP A 306 39.08 26.47 30.12
CA TRP A 306 38.87 25.64 28.93
C TRP A 306 37.77 26.25 28.05
N GLY A 307 38.02 26.46 26.76
CA GLY A 307 37.10 27.12 25.81
C GLY A 307 37.39 28.60 25.50
N GLY A 308 38.34 29.22 26.22
CA GLY A 308 38.79 30.59 25.99
C GLY A 308 37.69 31.66 26.14
N ASP A 309 37.89 32.82 25.51
CA ASP A 309 36.90 33.92 25.52
C ASP A 309 35.66 33.56 24.69
N VAL A 310 34.61 33.13 25.39
CA VAL A 310 33.28 32.85 24.80
C VAL A 310 32.64 34.09 24.20
N SER A 311 32.94 35.29 24.72
CA SER A 311 32.37 36.57 24.24
C SER A 311 32.69 36.90 22.78
N ARG A 312 33.71 36.28 22.17
CA ARG A 312 34.04 36.45 20.74
C ARG A 312 33.32 35.45 19.85
N LYS A 313 32.69 34.44 20.43
CA LYS A 313 31.99 33.38 19.72
C LYS A 313 30.48 33.62 19.79
N MET A 314 29.77 33.23 18.75
CA MET A 314 28.32 33.39 18.70
C MET A 314 27.66 32.29 19.55
N ASP A 315 27.07 32.68 20.69
CA ASP A 315 26.40 31.74 21.59
C ASP A 315 25.12 31.17 20.96
N LYS A 316 25.10 29.85 20.75
CA LYS A 316 23.99 29.09 20.18
C LYS A 316 23.15 28.38 21.25
N SER A 317 23.17 28.87 22.48
CA SER A 317 22.34 28.39 23.57
C SER A 317 20.85 28.50 23.22
N SER A 318 20.11 27.41 23.44
CA SER A 318 18.69 27.35 23.14
C SER A 318 17.96 26.32 23.99
N VAL A 319 16.69 26.60 24.29
CA VAL A 319 15.74 25.67 24.88
C VAL A 319 14.62 25.43 23.87
N ALA A 320 14.34 24.16 23.59
CA ALA A 320 13.25 23.75 22.72
C ALA A 320 12.23 22.94 23.52
N LEU A 321 10.96 23.27 23.36
CA LEU A 321 9.83 22.50 23.88
C LEU A 321 9.02 22.01 22.69
N GLY A 322 8.89 20.70 22.55
CA GLY A 322 8.21 20.09 21.42
C GLY A 322 7.24 19.00 21.83
N MET A 323 6.32 18.70 20.91
CA MET A 323 5.42 17.58 21.00
C MET A 323 5.34 16.91 19.64
N ALA A 324 5.33 15.58 19.62
CA ALA A 324 5.13 14.80 18.41
C ALA A 324 4.18 13.64 18.70
N GLY A 325 3.31 13.34 17.75
CA GLY A 325 2.34 12.27 17.91
C GLY A 325 1.96 11.58 16.60
N MET A 326 1.39 10.39 16.74
CA MET A 326 0.94 9.58 15.62
C MET A 326 -0.49 9.09 15.87
N ASN A 327 -1.40 9.50 14.98
CA ASN A 327 -2.78 9.06 14.91
C ASN A 327 -2.95 8.05 13.76
N LYS A 328 -4.13 7.42 13.68
CA LYS A 328 -4.48 6.53 12.55
C LYS A 328 -4.39 7.25 11.20
N SER A 329 -4.80 8.51 11.15
CA SER A 329 -4.83 9.34 9.94
C SER A 329 -3.50 10.01 9.58
N GLY A 330 -2.55 10.15 10.52
CA GLY A 330 -1.35 10.93 10.25
C GLY A 330 -0.44 11.13 11.45
N ASN A 331 0.70 11.77 11.21
CA ASN A 331 1.67 12.18 12.22
C ASN A 331 1.63 13.69 12.35
N TYR A 332 1.84 14.22 13.55
CA TYR A 332 1.98 15.65 13.77
C TYR A 332 3.16 15.92 14.68
N SER A 333 3.79 17.08 14.49
CA SER A 333 4.79 17.60 15.41
C SER A 333 4.69 19.11 15.51
N GLY A 334 5.06 19.64 16.68
CA GLY A 334 5.16 21.07 16.92
C GLY A 334 6.31 21.33 17.86
N GLU A 335 7.09 22.36 17.59
CA GLU A 335 8.28 22.73 18.35
C GLU A 335 8.34 24.24 18.54
N LEU A 336 8.56 24.65 19.78
CA LEU A 336 8.85 26.02 20.17
C LEU A 336 10.29 26.06 20.69
N GLN A 337 11.18 26.71 19.95
CA GLN A 337 12.55 26.95 20.37
C GLN A 337 12.75 28.42 20.72
N THR A 338 13.29 28.68 21.90
CA THR A 338 13.80 29.99 22.31
C THR A 338 15.31 29.89 22.46
N GLY A 339 16.05 30.80 21.83
CA GLY A 339 17.51 30.77 21.84
C GLY A 339 18.10 32.15 21.59
N VAL A 340 19.33 32.34 22.04
CA VAL A 340 20.04 33.63 21.99
C VAL A 340 20.24 34.08 20.54
N MET A 341 20.57 33.16 19.64
CA MET A 341 20.74 33.43 18.20
C MET A 341 19.46 33.23 17.38
N ALA A 342 18.73 32.15 17.65
CA ALA A 342 17.60 31.73 16.83
C ALA A 342 16.47 31.21 17.72
N SER A 343 15.32 31.86 17.59
CA SER A 343 14.06 31.40 18.16
C SER A 343 13.12 31.04 17.01
N HIS A 344 12.39 29.93 17.13
CA HIS A 344 11.46 29.51 16.11
C HIS A 344 10.24 28.79 16.68
N ILE A 345 9.14 28.87 15.95
CA ILE A 345 7.92 28.09 16.13
C ILE A 345 7.76 27.27 14.86
N ALA A 346 7.81 25.95 14.97
CA ALA A 346 7.63 25.03 13.87
C ALA A 346 6.41 24.13 14.12
N GLY A 347 5.64 23.86 13.08
CA GLY A 347 4.56 22.88 13.08
C GLY A 347 4.62 22.05 11.81
N GLU A 348 4.47 20.74 11.94
CA GLU A 348 4.43 19.79 10.84
C GLU A 348 3.25 18.84 11.00
N TYR A 349 2.52 18.62 9.91
CA TYR A 349 1.44 17.66 9.82
C TYR A 349 1.63 16.76 8.60
N SER A 350 1.72 15.46 8.84
CA SER A 350 1.86 14.41 7.84
C SER A 350 0.59 13.56 7.75
N TYR A 351 -0.21 13.73 6.70
CA TYR A 351 -1.41 12.93 6.47
C TYR A 351 -1.09 11.67 5.64
N LYS A 352 -1.61 10.51 6.05
CA LYS A 352 -1.44 9.25 5.30
C LYS A 352 -2.57 9.10 4.28
N LEU A 353 -2.26 9.01 3.00
CA LEU A 353 -3.23 8.79 1.93
C LEU A 353 -3.54 7.29 1.74
N PRO A 354 -4.72 6.93 1.20
CA PRO A 354 -5.14 5.53 0.99
C PRO A 354 -4.22 4.71 0.07
N HIS A 355 -3.59 5.34 -0.93
CA HIS A 355 -2.77 4.68 -1.96
C HIS A 355 -1.25 4.67 -1.62
N GLN A 356 -0.90 4.37 -0.37
CA GLN A 356 0.50 4.35 0.11
C GLN A 356 1.27 5.69 -0.09
N GLY A 357 0.54 6.81 -0.18
CA GLY A 357 1.08 8.17 -0.25
C GLY A 357 1.09 8.87 1.11
N LYS A 358 1.91 9.93 1.25
CA LYS A 358 1.94 10.80 2.43
C LYS A 358 1.96 12.26 1.99
N LEU A 359 1.05 13.07 2.52
CA LEU A 359 1.07 14.53 2.36
C LEU A 359 1.73 15.14 3.59
N GLN A 360 2.74 15.97 3.40
CA GLN A 360 3.47 16.67 4.46
C GLN A 360 3.21 18.17 4.31
N VAL A 361 2.75 18.81 5.37
CA VAL A 361 2.59 20.26 5.46
C VAL A 361 3.41 20.73 6.64
N SER A 362 4.30 21.71 6.42
CA SER A 362 5.04 22.32 7.51
C SER A 362 5.01 23.85 7.43
N CYS A 363 5.05 24.48 8.59
CA CYS A 363 5.19 25.92 8.74
C CYS A 363 6.23 26.19 9.81
N THR A 364 7.13 27.14 9.55
CA THR A 364 8.16 27.55 10.50
C THR A 364 8.23 29.06 10.49
N LEU A 365 8.03 29.66 11.66
CA LEU A 365 8.25 31.07 11.94
C LEU A 365 9.54 31.16 12.74
N SER A 366 10.58 31.76 12.18
CA SER A 366 11.89 31.87 12.81
C SER A 366 12.39 33.31 12.81
N THR A 367 13.16 33.69 13.83
CA THR A 367 13.78 35.02 13.91
C THR A 367 14.87 35.21 12.86
N GLN A 368 15.58 34.14 12.49
CA GLN A 368 16.69 34.19 11.54
C GLN A 368 16.26 33.97 10.08
N GLY A 369 15.26 33.10 9.84
CA GLY A 369 14.81 32.69 8.50
C GLY A 369 13.42 33.24 8.12
N GLY A 370 12.81 34.06 8.97
CA GLY A 370 11.45 34.58 8.75
C GLY A 370 10.39 33.48 8.74
N ILE A 371 9.34 33.71 7.97
CA ILE A 371 8.24 32.75 7.76
C ILE A 371 8.56 31.88 6.56
N SER A 372 8.48 30.57 6.75
CA SER A 372 8.55 29.57 5.69
C SER A 372 7.44 28.53 5.82
N ALA A 373 6.85 28.14 4.71
CA ALA A 373 5.87 27.07 4.61
C ALA A 373 6.33 26.06 3.56
N SER A 374 6.04 24.78 3.80
CA SER A 374 6.26 23.74 2.81
C SER A 374 5.06 22.81 2.69
N VAL A 375 4.81 22.36 1.47
CA VAL A 375 3.80 21.37 1.14
C VAL A 375 4.45 20.33 0.24
N GLY A 376 4.46 19.08 0.68
CA GLY A 376 5.04 17.98 -0.06
C GLY A 376 4.16 16.74 -0.09
N SER A 377 4.38 15.91 -1.10
CA SER A 377 3.78 14.59 -1.23
C SER A 377 4.89 13.57 -1.46
N ASP A 378 4.87 12.48 -0.71
CA ASP A 378 5.71 11.30 -0.92
C ASP A 378 4.81 10.16 -1.40
N HIS A 379 5.03 9.66 -2.62
CA HIS A 379 4.29 8.56 -3.20
C HIS A 379 5.18 7.32 -3.33
N LYS A 380 4.68 6.17 -2.86
CA LYS A 380 5.32 4.89 -3.15
C LYS A 380 4.91 4.46 -4.55
N VAL A 381 5.89 4.23 -5.43
CA VAL A 381 5.66 3.92 -6.86
C VAL A 381 5.91 2.45 -7.15
N THR A 382 6.89 1.85 -6.46
CA THR A 382 7.14 0.39 -6.49
C THR A 382 7.38 -0.10 -5.06
N LYS A 383 7.47 -1.42 -4.85
CA LYS A 383 7.79 -2.02 -3.54
C LYS A 383 9.01 -1.36 -2.87
N HIS A 384 10.03 -0.98 -3.65
CA HIS A 384 11.29 -0.42 -3.14
C HIS A 384 11.60 1.02 -3.57
N ALA A 385 10.73 1.69 -4.34
CA ALA A 385 10.96 3.06 -4.80
C ALA A 385 9.87 4.03 -4.34
N ARG A 386 10.29 5.18 -3.81
CA ARG A 386 9.41 6.31 -3.49
C ARG A 386 9.86 7.56 -4.23
N ILE A 387 8.89 8.29 -4.75
CA ILE A 387 9.07 9.58 -5.39
C ILE A 387 8.39 10.62 -4.51
N GLY A 388 9.10 11.69 -4.20
CA GLY A 388 8.64 12.81 -3.40
C GLY A 388 8.70 14.09 -4.18
N PHE A 389 7.70 14.93 -3.98
CA PHE A 389 7.63 16.29 -4.46
C PHE A 389 7.42 17.21 -3.26
N THR A 390 8.14 18.32 -3.16
CA THR A 390 7.93 19.30 -2.09
C THR A 390 8.10 20.71 -2.64
N LEU A 391 7.08 21.54 -2.46
CA LEU A 391 7.15 22.97 -2.67
C LEU A 391 7.41 23.65 -1.33
N GLU A 392 8.46 24.45 -1.27
CA GLU A 392 8.82 25.24 -0.10
C GLU A 392 8.87 26.71 -0.50
N CYS A 393 8.24 27.56 0.30
CA CYS A 393 8.24 29.00 0.09
C CYS A 393 8.50 29.72 1.41
N GLY A 394 9.26 30.80 1.38
CA GLY A 394 9.52 31.60 2.56
C GLY A 394 10.08 32.96 2.23
N LEU A 395 9.90 33.91 3.14
CA LEU A 395 10.32 35.30 2.92
C LEU A 395 11.84 35.43 2.76
N ALA A 396 12.62 34.60 3.48
CA ALA A 396 14.09 34.58 3.37
C ALA A 396 14.64 33.43 2.52
N LEU A 397 13.83 32.40 2.25
CA LEU A 397 14.23 31.20 1.49
C LEU A 397 13.85 31.29 0.01
N GLY A 398 12.94 32.20 -0.36
CA GLY A 398 12.42 32.34 -1.70
C GLY A 398 11.40 31.23 -2.03
N VAL A 399 11.44 30.73 -3.26
CA VAL A 399 10.58 29.64 -3.74
C VAL A 399 11.45 28.49 -4.25
N ILE A 400 11.30 27.32 -3.63
CA ILE A 400 12.11 26.13 -3.92
C ILE A 400 11.19 24.95 -4.19
N VAL A 401 11.45 24.24 -5.28
CA VAL A 401 10.79 22.96 -5.59
C VAL A 401 11.79 21.83 -5.42
N LYS A 402 11.43 20.81 -4.65
CA LYS A 402 12.30 19.66 -4.36
C LYS A 402 11.71 18.41 -4.98
N PHE A 403 12.48 17.76 -5.83
CA PHE A 403 12.20 16.41 -6.29
C PHE A 403 13.05 15.42 -5.51
N ARG A 404 12.43 14.38 -4.96
CA ARG A 404 13.11 13.33 -4.20
C ARG A 404 12.82 12.00 -4.87
N VAL A 405 13.86 11.22 -5.14
CA VAL A 405 13.71 9.81 -5.53
C VAL A 405 14.50 8.99 -4.53
N SER A 406 13.88 7.96 -3.98
CA SER A 406 14.55 7.04 -3.07
C SER A 406 14.29 5.60 -3.49
N ARG A 407 15.35 4.79 -3.56
CA ARG A 407 15.29 3.37 -3.89
C ARG A 407 16.38 2.60 -3.15
N LEU A 408 16.00 1.53 -2.45
CA LEU A 408 16.94 0.57 -1.82
C LEU A 408 18.11 1.24 -1.06
N GLY A 409 17.82 2.21 -0.19
CA GLY A 409 18.85 2.91 0.61
C GLY A 409 19.61 4.03 -0.11
N GLN A 410 19.36 4.24 -1.41
CA GLN A 410 19.83 5.39 -2.18
C GLN A 410 18.76 6.47 -2.21
N LYS A 411 19.13 7.71 -1.92
CA LYS A 411 18.26 8.88 -1.95
C LYS A 411 18.92 9.95 -2.81
N VAL A 412 18.15 10.47 -3.77
CA VAL A 412 18.55 11.56 -4.65
C VAL A 412 17.54 12.68 -4.45
N THR A 413 18.01 13.87 -4.07
CA THR A 413 17.16 15.05 -3.88
C THR A 413 17.66 16.19 -4.77
N VAL A 414 16.79 16.74 -5.60
CA VAL A 414 17.10 17.86 -6.50
C VAL A 414 16.23 19.06 -6.08
N PRO A 415 16.71 19.91 -5.17
CA PRO A 415 16.10 21.20 -4.91
C PRO A 415 16.42 22.17 -6.05
N ILE A 416 15.38 22.74 -6.64
CA ILE A 416 15.43 23.74 -7.71
C ILE A 416 14.94 25.05 -7.12
N ILE A 417 15.82 26.03 -7.03
CA ILE A 417 15.49 27.38 -6.57
C ILE A 417 14.87 28.12 -7.76
N LEU A 418 13.57 28.42 -7.65
CA LEU A 418 12.85 29.15 -8.70
C LEU A 418 13.03 30.67 -8.56
N SER A 419 13.14 31.15 -7.33
CA SER A 419 13.41 32.55 -7.01
C SER A 419 14.06 32.66 -5.64
N PRO A 420 15.08 33.52 -5.46
CA PRO A 420 15.66 33.81 -4.16
C PRO A 420 14.72 34.65 -3.27
N GLU A 421 13.80 35.38 -3.89
CA GLU A 421 12.78 36.18 -3.21
C GLU A 421 11.41 35.49 -3.29
N PHE A 422 10.53 35.84 -2.35
CA PHE A 422 9.17 35.30 -2.36
C PHE A 422 8.34 35.92 -3.50
N ASP A 423 7.94 35.08 -4.47
CA ASP A 423 6.98 35.46 -5.51
C ASP A 423 5.78 34.50 -5.50
N LEU A 424 4.60 35.06 -5.19
CA LEU A 424 3.33 34.32 -5.14
C LEU A 424 3.00 33.65 -6.48
N LYS A 425 3.37 34.25 -7.61
CA LYS A 425 3.11 33.66 -8.94
C LYS A 425 3.88 32.36 -9.11
N LEU A 426 5.15 32.35 -8.72
CA LEU A 426 6.00 31.16 -8.80
C LEU A 426 5.56 30.09 -7.80
N VAL A 427 5.02 30.46 -6.64
CA VAL A 427 4.40 29.51 -5.70
C VAL A 427 3.18 28.84 -6.34
N LEU A 428 2.28 29.62 -6.94
CA LEU A 428 1.08 29.10 -7.62
C LEU A 428 1.43 28.18 -8.79
N PHE A 429 2.33 28.61 -9.68
CA PHE A 429 2.79 27.76 -10.79
C PHE A 429 3.57 26.53 -10.30
N GLY A 430 4.40 26.69 -9.26
CA GLY A 430 5.15 25.60 -8.63
C GLY A 430 4.26 24.56 -7.96
N ALA A 431 3.04 24.91 -7.53
CA ALA A 431 2.06 23.96 -7.02
C ALA A 431 1.23 23.32 -8.14
N VAL A 432 0.70 24.14 -9.05
CA VAL A 432 -0.30 23.70 -10.05
C VAL A 432 0.35 22.89 -11.17
N VAL A 433 1.49 23.34 -11.73
CA VAL A 433 2.10 22.68 -12.90
C VAL A 433 2.57 21.26 -12.59
N PRO A 434 3.29 20.99 -11.48
CA PRO A 434 3.71 19.62 -11.17
C PRO A 434 2.52 18.70 -10.85
N ALA A 435 1.47 19.23 -10.23
CA ALA A 435 0.25 18.45 -9.95
C ALA A 435 -0.48 18.07 -11.24
N THR A 436 -0.68 19.00 -12.17
CA THR A 436 -1.34 18.72 -13.45
C THR A 436 -0.50 17.79 -14.33
N VAL A 437 0.82 17.97 -14.36
CA VAL A 437 1.74 17.06 -15.06
C VAL A 437 1.69 15.66 -14.44
N ALA A 438 1.70 15.54 -13.11
CA ALA A 438 1.60 14.24 -12.45
C ALA A 438 0.29 13.51 -12.79
N ILE A 439 -0.84 14.22 -12.78
CA ILE A 439 -2.15 13.66 -13.17
C ILE A 439 -2.15 13.24 -14.65
N ALA A 440 -1.62 14.09 -15.54
CA ALA A 440 -1.55 13.79 -16.97
C ALA A 440 -0.65 12.57 -17.27
N VAL A 441 0.52 12.48 -16.62
CA VAL A 441 1.44 11.34 -16.76
C VAL A 441 0.81 10.07 -16.21
N ASP A 442 0.12 10.15 -15.07
CA ASP A 442 -0.58 9.00 -14.51
C ASP A 442 -1.67 8.49 -15.46
N GLN A 443 -2.53 9.39 -15.96
CA GLN A 443 -3.65 9.03 -16.82
C GLN A 443 -3.23 8.55 -18.22
N TRP A 444 -2.27 9.21 -18.86
CA TRP A 444 -1.93 8.95 -20.27
C TRP A 444 -0.75 8.01 -20.48
N VAL A 445 0.14 7.86 -19.49
CA VAL A 445 1.35 7.01 -19.64
C VAL A 445 1.31 5.83 -18.68
N LEU A 446 1.10 6.06 -17.38
CA LEU A 446 1.24 4.98 -16.40
C LEU A 446 0.06 4.02 -16.40
N LYS A 447 -1.18 4.52 -16.41
CA LYS A 447 -2.40 3.69 -16.46
C LYS A 447 -2.46 2.73 -17.66
N PRO A 448 -2.22 3.15 -18.92
CA PRO A 448 -2.26 2.21 -20.04
C PRO A 448 -1.17 1.13 -19.94
N ILE A 449 0.05 1.49 -19.51
CA ILE A 449 1.12 0.50 -19.31
C ILE A 449 0.77 -0.51 -18.22
N ARG A 450 0.16 -0.06 -17.11
CA ARG A 450 -0.29 -0.96 -16.03
C ARG A 450 -1.38 -1.90 -16.52
N ARG A 451 -2.39 -1.38 -17.23
CA ARG A 451 -3.47 -2.20 -17.80
C ARG A 451 -2.93 -3.29 -18.72
N GLN A 452 -1.99 -2.95 -19.62
CA GLN A 452 -1.36 -3.94 -20.50
C GLN A 452 -0.63 -5.04 -19.72
N ARG A 453 0.19 -4.69 -18.72
CA ARG A 453 0.90 -5.69 -17.90
C ARG A 453 -0.05 -6.60 -17.14
N ILE A 454 -1.15 -6.03 -16.66
CA ILE A 454 -2.17 -6.78 -15.94
C ILE A 454 -2.87 -7.76 -16.88
N GLU A 455 -3.27 -7.30 -18.05
CA GLU A 455 -3.88 -8.14 -19.10
C GLU A 455 -2.94 -9.27 -19.51
N GLU A 456 -1.67 -8.97 -19.78
CA GLU A 456 -0.63 -9.98 -20.08
C GLU A 456 -0.52 -11.03 -18.96
N LYS A 457 -0.53 -10.59 -17.70
CA LYS A 457 -0.40 -11.48 -16.55
C LYS A 457 -1.66 -12.33 -16.34
N VAL A 458 -2.85 -11.77 -16.54
CA VAL A 458 -4.12 -12.52 -16.52
C VAL A 458 -4.14 -13.55 -17.65
N GLN A 459 -3.66 -13.21 -18.85
CA GLN A 459 -3.54 -14.15 -19.96
C GLN A 459 -2.57 -15.30 -19.63
N GLN A 460 -1.39 -14.98 -19.09
CA GLN A 460 -0.43 -15.99 -18.65
C GLN A 460 -1.04 -16.95 -17.61
N LEU A 461 -1.80 -16.43 -16.64
CA LEU A 461 -2.47 -17.26 -15.64
C LEU A 461 -3.59 -18.13 -16.25
N ARG A 462 -4.37 -17.58 -17.20
CA ARG A 462 -5.37 -18.36 -17.96
C ARG A 462 -4.73 -19.50 -18.75
N GLU A 463 -3.57 -19.27 -19.35
CA GLU A 463 -2.80 -20.31 -20.06
C GLU A 463 -2.29 -21.38 -19.11
N GLN A 464 -1.68 -20.98 -17.99
CA GLN A 464 -1.16 -21.91 -16.97
C GLN A 464 -2.26 -22.82 -16.42
N HIS A 465 -3.47 -22.32 -16.22
CA HIS A 465 -4.58 -23.07 -15.61
C HIS A 465 -5.58 -23.62 -16.62
N LYS A 466 -5.28 -23.58 -17.92
CA LYS A 466 -6.20 -24.00 -18.98
C LYS A 466 -6.76 -25.42 -18.76
N GLU A 467 -5.91 -26.38 -18.40
CA GLU A 467 -6.34 -27.77 -18.16
C GLU A 467 -7.30 -27.89 -16.97
N TYR A 468 -7.06 -27.13 -15.90
CA TYR A 468 -7.95 -27.09 -14.73
C TYR A 468 -9.34 -26.58 -15.11
N LEU A 469 -9.41 -25.53 -15.93
CA LEU A 469 -10.66 -24.93 -16.40
C LEU A 469 -11.42 -25.85 -17.34
N GLU A 470 -10.72 -26.55 -18.24
CA GLU A 470 -11.32 -27.54 -19.11
C GLU A 470 -11.93 -28.70 -18.31
N ASN A 471 -11.24 -29.15 -17.26
CA ASN A 471 -11.77 -30.17 -16.35
C ASN A 471 -13.01 -29.66 -15.62
N ARG A 472 -12.98 -28.47 -15.01
CA ARG A 472 -14.14 -27.85 -14.36
C ARG A 472 -15.33 -27.65 -15.30
N LYS A 473 -15.08 -27.29 -16.56
CA LYS A 473 -16.12 -27.17 -17.59
C LYS A 473 -16.77 -28.51 -17.88
N ARG A 474 -15.99 -29.57 -18.12
CA ARG A 474 -16.52 -30.93 -18.34
C ARG A 474 -17.34 -31.39 -17.14
N GLU A 475 -16.82 -31.13 -15.96
CA GLU A 475 -17.45 -31.46 -14.69
C GLU A 475 -18.82 -30.80 -14.50
N ALA A 476 -18.94 -29.52 -14.84
CA ALA A 476 -20.20 -28.78 -14.78
C ALA A 476 -21.22 -29.27 -15.82
N LEU A 477 -20.79 -29.50 -17.07
CA LEU A 477 -21.65 -30.05 -18.12
C LEU A 477 -22.17 -31.45 -17.77
N ASP A 478 -21.32 -32.28 -17.16
CA ASP A 478 -21.72 -33.59 -16.65
C ASP A 478 -22.80 -33.46 -15.57
N ALA A 479 -22.65 -32.53 -14.62
CA ALA A 479 -23.67 -32.28 -13.61
C ALA A 479 -24.99 -31.76 -14.20
N GLN A 480 -24.93 -30.86 -15.19
CA GLN A 480 -26.11 -30.37 -15.91
C GLN A 480 -26.86 -31.51 -16.59
N SER A 481 -26.14 -32.41 -17.28
CA SER A 481 -26.74 -33.55 -17.99
C SER A 481 -27.49 -34.51 -17.06
N LEU A 482 -27.02 -34.68 -15.82
CA LEU A 482 -27.69 -35.51 -14.80
C LEU A 482 -28.95 -34.85 -14.24
N MET A 483 -29.00 -33.52 -14.24
CA MET A 483 -30.11 -32.74 -13.70
C MET A 483 -31.25 -32.52 -14.71
N GLU A 484 -31.03 -32.71 -16.02
CA GLU A 484 -32.00 -32.40 -17.07
C GLU A 484 -33.39 -33.03 -16.86
N ASP A 485 -33.43 -34.34 -16.59
CA ASP A 485 -34.69 -35.07 -16.43
C ASP A 485 -35.47 -34.57 -15.21
N ILE A 486 -34.76 -34.19 -14.16
CA ILE A 486 -35.32 -33.67 -12.91
C ILE A 486 -35.84 -32.25 -13.13
N ALA A 487 -35.05 -31.41 -13.82
CA ALA A 487 -35.44 -30.05 -14.17
C ALA A 487 -36.73 -30.06 -15.01
N LYS A 488 -36.83 -30.92 -16.03
CA LYS A 488 -38.04 -31.08 -16.87
C LYS A 488 -39.27 -31.51 -16.05
N ARG A 489 -39.09 -32.43 -15.09
CA ARG A 489 -40.18 -32.86 -14.20
C ARG A 489 -40.65 -31.72 -13.29
N LYS A 490 -39.72 -31.01 -12.65
CA LYS A 490 -40.03 -29.84 -11.81
C LYS A 490 -40.69 -28.73 -12.62
N GLN A 491 -40.20 -28.46 -13.82
CA GLN A 491 -40.79 -27.47 -14.73
C GLN A 491 -42.26 -27.79 -15.00
N ARG A 492 -42.60 -29.03 -15.38
CA ARG A 492 -44.00 -29.45 -15.59
C ARG A 492 -44.86 -29.32 -14.32
N GLN A 493 -44.29 -29.64 -13.16
CA GLN A 493 -45.00 -29.52 -11.89
C GLN A 493 -45.30 -28.05 -11.53
N GLU A 494 -44.33 -27.16 -11.69
CA GLU A 494 -44.50 -25.72 -11.46
C GLU A 494 -45.43 -25.10 -12.51
N GLU A 495 -45.41 -25.56 -13.77
CA GLU A 495 -46.35 -25.13 -14.81
C GLU A 495 -47.80 -25.48 -14.46
N ASN A 496 -48.05 -26.69 -13.97
CA ASN A 496 -49.38 -27.11 -13.53
C ASN A 496 -49.86 -26.30 -12.31
N ASN A 497 -48.93 -25.88 -11.45
CA ASN A 497 -49.22 -25.11 -10.24
C ASN A 497 -49.25 -23.59 -10.47
N ASN A 498 -49.09 -23.12 -11.72
CA ASN A 498 -48.88 -21.70 -12.06
C ASN A 498 -47.76 -21.02 -11.26
N GLY A 499 -46.76 -21.82 -10.90
CA GLY A 499 -45.61 -21.48 -10.07
C GLY A 499 -44.48 -20.81 -10.85
N LEU A 500 -43.25 -20.97 -10.35
CA LEU A 500 -42.05 -20.32 -10.90
C LEU A 500 -41.32 -21.26 -11.86
N VAL A 501 -41.17 -20.83 -13.10
CA VAL A 501 -40.53 -21.59 -14.19
C VAL A 501 -39.41 -20.75 -14.79
N ILE A 502 -38.18 -21.25 -14.77
CA ILE A 502 -37.03 -20.60 -15.39
C ILE A 502 -37.12 -20.80 -16.91
N VAL A 503 -37.06 -19.69 -17.65
CA VAL A 503 -37.06 -19.68 -19.12
C VAL A 503 -35.63 -19.74 -19.64
N LYS A 504 -34.74 -18.93 -19.05
CA LYS A 504 -33.34 -18.84 -19.44
C LYS A 504 -32.51 -18.39 -18.24
N ALA A 505 -31.36 -19.02 -18.01
CA ALA A 505 -30.39 -18.53 -17.04
C ALA A 505 -28.98 -18.58 -17.62
N ILE A 506 -28.30 -17.44 -17.63
CA ILE A 506 -26.97 -17.27 -18.20
C ILE A 506 -26.01 -16.78 -17.12
N TYR A 507 -24.87 -17.43 -16.99
CA TYR A 507 -23.81 -17.03 -16.07
C TYR A 507 -22.53 -16.69 -16.83
N GLY A 508 -21.84 -15.61 -16.45
CA GLY A 508 -20.58 -15.18 -17.07
C GLY A 508 -20.52 -13.68 -17.32
N ASN A 509 -19.76 -13.26 -18.32
CA ASN A 509 -19.64 -11.85 -18.68
C ASN A 509 -20.78 -11.46 -19.61
N MET A 510 -21.68 -10.58 -19.17
CA MET A 510 -22.86 -10.18 -19.95
C MET A 510 -22.50 -9.46 -21.26
N ASN A 511 -21.30 -8.89 -21.37
CA ASN A 511 -20.85 -8.18 -22.56
C ASN A 511 -20.24 -9.11 -23.65
N LYS A 512 -19.87 -10.35 -23.29
CA LYS A 512 -19.17 -11.29 -24.18
C LYS A 512 -19.87 -12.64 -24.21
N GLU A 513 -20.60 -12.93 -25.30
CA GLU A 513 -21.33 -14.20 -25.45
C GLU A 513 -20.43 -15.45 -25.43
N SER A 514 -19.18 -15.33 -25.90
CA SER A 514 -18.21 -16.45 -25.90
C SER A 514 -17.80 -16.91 -24.50
N GLU A 515 -17.99 -16.06 -23.49
CA GLU A 515 -17.60 -16.30 -22.10
C GLU A 515 -18.84 -16.40 -21.19
N GLN A 516 -19.89 -17.03 -21.71
CA GLN A 516 -21.14 -17.31 -21.01
C GLN A 516 -21.41 -18.82 -20.97
N ILE A 517 -22.07 -19.26 -19.91
CA ILE A 517 -22.59 -20.62 -19.75
C ILE A 517 -24.10 -20.55 -19.52
N ASP A 518 -24.83 -21.41 -20.23
CA ASP A 518 -26.23 -21.68 -19.94
C ASP A 518 -26.34 -22.56 -18.68
N VAL A 519 -27.00 -22.04 -17.65
CA VAL A 519 -27.23 -22.71 -16.36
C VAL A 519 -28.73 -22.90 -16.09
N THR A 520 -29.57 -22.78 -17.13
CA THR A 520 -31.03 -22.88 -17.03
C THR A 520 -31.48 -24.15 -16.32
N VAL A 521 -30.88 -25.29 -16.69
CA VAL A 521 -31.19 -26.60 -16.10
C VAL A 521 -30.93 -26.60 -14.59
N VAL A 522 -29.75 -26.13 -14.18
CA VAL A 522 -29.34 -26.10 -12.76
C VAL A 522 -30.26 -25.19 -11.96
N VAL A 523 -30.47 -23.95 -12.44
CA VAL A 523 -31.31 -22.97 -11.75
C VAL A 523 -32.76 -23.46 -11.63
N GLN A 524 -33.29 -24.15 -12.65
CA GLN A 524 -34.61 -24.77 -12.57
C GLN A 524 -34.69 -25.87 -11.49
N THR A 525 -33.61 -26.63 -11.26
CA THR A 525 -33.61 -27.64 -10.17
C THR A 525 -33.60 -27.03 -8.78
N LEU A 526 -33.08 -25.80 -8.62
CA LEU A 526 -33.04 -25.08 -7.35
C LEU A 526 -34.42 -24.52 -6.94
N VAL A 527 -35.39 -24.48 -7.86
CA VAL A 527 -36.76 -24.03 -7.55
C VAL A 527 -37.43 -25.02 -6.60
N HIS A 528 -37.97 -24.49 -5.50
CA HIS A 528 -38.74 -25.22 -4.49
C HIS A 528 -39.94 -24.40 -4.07
N GLU A 529 -41.14 -24.99 -4.11
CA GLU A 529 -42.40 -24.31 -3.73
C GLU A 529 -42.58 -22.96 -4.45
N SER A 530 -42.38 -22.96 -5.78
CA SER A 530 -42.45 -21.76 -6.62
C SER A 530 -41.52 -20.60 -6.19
N ARG A 531 -40.42 -20.89 -5.48
CA ARG A 531 -39.38 -19.93 -5.08
C ARG A 531 -37.99 -20.42 -5.48
N LEU A 532 -37.14 -19.50 -5.91
CA LEU A 532 -35.72 -19.71 -6.17
C LEU A 532 -34.92 -18.92 -5.13
N THR A 533 -34.03 -19.61 -4.41
CA THR A 533 -33.13 -18.99 -3.43
C THR A 533 -31.69 -19.41 -3.71
N ILE A 534 -30.83 -18.42 -4.00
CA ILE A 534 -29.37 -18.57 -4.05
C ILE A 534 -28.80 -17.65 -2.95
N PRO A 535 -28.20 -18.21 -1.90
CA PRO A 535 -27.68 -17.42 -0.79
C PRO A 535 -26.43 -16.63 -1.19
N SER A 536 -26.10 -15.61 -0.40
CA SER A 536 -24.84 -14.86 -0.54
C SER A 536 -23.71 -15.49 0.26
N GLY A 537 -22.47 -15.10 -0.04
CA GLY A 537 -21.29 -15.44 0.77
C GLY A 537 -20.37 -16.51 0.18
N HIS A 538 -20.69 -17.03 -1.01
CA HIS A 538 -19.81 -17.83 -1.85
C HIS A 538 -20.00 -17.44 -3.33
N SER A 539 -19.00 -17.71 -4.16
CA SER A 539 -19.10 -17.53 -5.61
C SER A 539 -20.09 -18.55 -6.19
N LYS A 540 -20.93 -18.12 -7.15
CA LYS A 540 -21.87 -19.02 -7.84
C LYS A 540 -21.15 -20.09 -8.65
N THR A 541 -19.87 -19.92 -8.95
CA THR A 541 -19.01 -20.95 -9.54
C THR A 541 -18.97 -22.26 -8.75
N HIS A 542 -19.17 -22.22 -7.43
CA HIS A 542 -19.15 -23.41 -6.57
C HIS A 542 -20.48 -24.18 -6.54
N ILE A 543 -21.54 -23.64 -7.16
CA ILE A 543 -22.81 -24.36 -7.30
C ILE A 543 -22.63 -25.51 -8.29
N LEU A 544 -23.15 -26.70 -7.95
CA LEU A 544 -23.04 -27.87 -8.82
C LEU A 544 -23.66 -27.62 -10.20
N GLY A 545 -22.86 -27.74 -11.26
CA GLY A 545 -23.28 -27.47 -12.64
C GLY A 545 -22.96 -26.05 -13.14
N PHE A 546 -22.34 -25.22 -12.29
CA PHE A 546 -21.70 -23.97 -12.70
C PHE A 546 -20.20 -24.22 -12.91
N TYR A 547 -19.60 -23.45 -13.80
CA TYR A 547 -18.15 -23.26 -13.87
C TYR A 547 -17.89 -21.78 -14.20
N ASP A 548 -16.63 -21.36 -14.13
CA ASP A 548 -16.23 -20.00 -14.47
C ASP A 548 -15.86 -19.85 -15.95
N PRO A 549 -16.68 -19.18 -16.78
CA PRO A 549 -16.38 -19.00 -18.21
C PRO A 549 -15.48 -17.77 -18.51
N CYS A 550 -15.32 -16.83 -17.57
CA CYS A 550 -14.58 -15.56 -17.76
C CYS A 550 -13.71 -15.25 -16.53
N LEU A 551 -12.62 -15.99 -16.37
CA LEU A 551 -11.72 -15.81 -15.23
C LEU A 551 -11.04 -14.44 -15.22
N GLY A 552 -11.10 -13.79 -14.05
CA GLY A 552 -10.54 -12.47 -13.83
C GLY A 552 -11.36 -11.31 -14.42
N GLU A 553 -12.54 -11.60 -14.97
CA GLU A 553 -13.50 -10.59 -15.40
C GLU A 553 -14.75 -10.63 -14.51
N LYS A 554 -15.54 -9.55 -14.57
CA LYS A 554 -16.77 -9.45 -13.79
C LYS A 554 -17.81 -10.46 -14.30
N LYS A 555 -18.26 -11.36 -13.42
CA LYS A 555 -19.28 -12.37 -13.69
C LYS A 555 -20.62 -11.97 -13.09
N GLN A 556 -21.69 -12.20 -13.85
CA GLN A 556 -23.06 -11.99 -13.40
C GLN A 556 -23.91 -13.21 -13.75
N LEU A 557 -24.98 -13.42 -12.98
CA LEU A 557 -26.03 -14.38 -13.29
C LEU A 557 -27.28 -13.61 -13.71
N MET A 558 -27.71 -13.83 -14.95
CA MET A 558 -28.97 -13.35 -15.48
C MET A 558 -29.99 -14.50 -15.45
N VAL A 559 -31.16 -14.26 -14.87
CA VAL A 559 -32.24 -15.25 -14.82
C VAL A 559 -33.53 -14.63 -15.35
N GLU A 560 -34.04 -15.21 -16.43
CA GLU A 560 -35.38 -14.98 -16.97
C GLU A 560 -36.30 -16.09 -16.48
N TYR A 561 -37.40 -15.71 -15.84
CA TYR A 561 -38.37 -16.66 -15.30
C TYR A 561 -39.80 -16.20 -15.52
N ARG A 562 -40.72 -17.17 -15.55
CA ARG A 562 -42.16 -16.98 -15.65
C ARG A 562 -42.79 -17.33 -14.30
N TYR A 563 -43.59 -16.43 -13.75
CA TYR A 563 -44.34 -16.64 -12.51
C TYR A 563 -45.77 -16.10 -12.70
N ARG A 564 -46.79 -16.92 -12.43
CA ARG A 564 -48.21 -16.57 -12.66
C ARG A 564 -48.48 -15.97 -14.05
N HIS A 565 -47.94 -16.61 -15.09
CA HIS A 565 -48.00 -16.21 -16.50
C HIS A 565 -47.33 -14.87 -16.86
N ARG A 566 -46.58 -14.24 -15.96
CA ARG A 566 -45.78 -13.04 -16.26
C ARG A 566 -44.31 -13.39 -16.36
N LEU A 567 -43.63 -12.79 -17.34
CA LEU A 567 -42.20 -12.95 -17.56
C LEU A 567 -41.45 -11.86 -16.78
N HIS A 568 -40.38 -12.27 -16.10
CA HIS A 568 -39.52 -11.43 -15.28
C HIS A 568 -38.06 -11.74 -15.59
N GLN A 569 -37.20 -10.75 -15.41
CA GLN A 569 -35.76 -10.86 -15.62
C GLN A 569 -35.03 -10.21 -14.44
N VAL A 570 -34.01 -10.89 -13.92
CA VAL A 570 -33.16 -10.40 -12.83
C VAL A 570 -31.70 -10.68 -13.15
N THR A 571 -30.84 -9.69 -12.95
CA THR A 571 -29.39 -9.78 -13.07
C THR A 571 -28.73 -9.49 -11.73
N VAL A 572 -27.83 -10.38 -11.30
CA VAL A 572 -27.16 -10.31 -9.99
C VAL A 572 -25.67 -10.60 -10.15
N ASP A 573 -24.82 -9.86 -9.42
CA ASP A 573 -23.37 -10.09 -9.36
C ASP A 573 -23.04 -11.45 -8.71
N ASP A 574 -21.85 -11.99 -8.97
CA ASP A 574 -21.44 -13.35 -8.61
C ASP A 574 -21.73 -13.74 -7.14
N GLN A 575 -21.30 -12.94 -6.16
CA GLN A 575 -21.48 -13.25 -4.73
C GLN A 575 -22.80 -12.72 -4.13
N SER A 576 -23.59 -12.00 -4.93
CA SER A 576 -24.83 -11.38 -4.46
C SER A 576 -25.98 -12.39 -4.44
N PRO A 577 -26.88 -12.32 -3.42
CA PRO A 577 -27.96 -13.30 -3.27
C PRO A 577 -29.02 -13.12 -4.36
N LEU A 578 -29.69 -14.20 -4.73
CA LEU A 578 -30.82 -14.18 -5.66
C LEU A 578 -32.06 -14.76 -4.97
N LEU A 579 -33.15 -13.99 -4.96
CA LEU A 579 -34.46 -14.42 -4.49
C LEU A 579 -35.48 -14.16 -5.59
N CYS A 580 -36.17 -15.21 -6.04
CA CYS A 580 -37.27 -15.09 -6.99
C CYS A 580 -38.51 -15.88 -6.50
N PRO A 581 -39.75 -15.42 -6.77
CA PRO A 581 -40.10 -14.17 -7.43
C PRO A 581 -39.75 -12.96 -6.55
N MET A 582 -39.35 -11.84 -7.16
CA MET A 582 -39.07 -10.62 -6.39
C MET A 582 -40.34 -10.19 -5.63
N GLU A 583 -40.22 -9.99 -4.31
CA GLU A 583 -41.29 -9.34 -3.54
C GLU A 583 -41.49 -7.94 -4.15
N GLY A 584 -42.72 -7.64 -4.57
CA GLY A 584 -43.03 -6.40 -5.26
C GLY A 584 -42.54 -5.20 -4.44
N LYS A 585 -41.64 -4.41 -5.03
CA LYS A 585 -41.42 -3.02 -4.62
C LYS A 585 -42.55 -2.14 -5.14
#